data_AF-A0ABD5XQB5-F1
#
_entry.id   AF-A0ABD5XQB5-F1
#
_cell.length_a   1.000
_cell.length_b   1.000
_cell.length_c   1.000
_cell.angle_alpha   90.00
_cell.angle_beta   90.00
_cell.angle_gamma   90.00
#
_symmetry.space_group_name_H-M   'P 1'
#
loop_
_entity.id
_entity.type
_entity.pdbx_description
1 polymer ?
#
loop_
_entity_poly.entity_id
_entity_poly.type
_entity_poly.pdbx_seq_one_letter_code
_entity_poly.pdbx_strand_id
1 'polypeptide(L)'
;MVEEIVGEILEGDEEEPFEFVDDNTVLVRGEVNIDEVNEVLEIELPEGQEFETLAGFVFNMAGRLVEEGEEIEYEGVKIRIEEVDNTRIMRARVTVTDAYFEGDGEESEAGAEAEN
;
A
#
# COMPACT_ATOMS: atom_id res chain seq x y z
N MET A 1 22.76 -18.28 -6.40
CA MET A 1 21.46 -18.15 -5.70
C MET A 1 20.48 -17.81 -6.78
N VAL A 2 19.37 -18.54 -6.83
CA VAL A 2 18.36 -18.39 -7.88
C VAL A 2 17.36 -17.41 -7.30
N GLU A 3 17.34 -16.19 -7.82
CA GLU A 3 16.26 -15.25 -7.60
C GLU A 3 15.00 -15.92 -8.18
N GLU A 4 13.99 -16.11 -7.34
CA GLU A 4 12.73 -16.72 -7.72
C GLU A 4 11.98 -15.69 -8.56
N ILE A 5 11.95 -15.89 -9.87
CA ILE A 5 11.10 -15.13 -10.79
C ILE A 5 9.66 -15.55 -10.48
N VAL A 6 8.98 -14.77 -9.64
CA VAL A 6 7.53 -14.89 -9.41
C VAL A 6 6.86 -13.71 -10.08
N GLY A 7 5.95 -14.03 -10.98
CA GLY A 7 5.26 -13.09 -11.85
C GLY A 7 4.83 -13.84 -13.10
N GLU A 8 3.97 -14.83 -12.92
CA GLU A 8 3.31 -15.54 -14.01
C GLU A 8 2.60 -14.50 -14.86
N ILE A 9 3.04 -14.37 -16.12
CA ILE A 9 2.43 -13.47 -17.11
C ILE A 9 1.01 -13.96 -17.35
N LEU A 10 0.03 -13.40 -16.65
CA LEU A 10 -1.38 -13.61 -16.90
C LEU A 10 -1.75 -12.76 -18.12
N GLU A 11 -1.66 -13.39 -19.29
CA GLU A 11 -2.20 -12.87 -20.55
C GLU A 11 -3.74 -12.76 -20.45
N GLY A 12 -4.23 -11.65 -19.90
CA GLY A 12 -5.62 -11.22 -19.97
C GLY A 12 -5.65 -9.69 -20.12
N ASP A 13 -6.47 -9.17 -21.04
CA ASP A 13 -6.73 -7.74 -21.27
C ASP A 13 -7.41 -7.03 -20.07
N GLU A 14 -7.15 -7.50 -18.84
CA GLU A 14 -7.64 -6.96 -17.59
C GLU A 14 -6.42 -6.41 -16.84
N GLU A 15 -6.24 -5.08 -16.84
CA GLU A 15 -5.20 -4.42 -16.03
C GLU A 15 -5.24 -5.02 -14.60
N GLU A 16 -4.10 -5.47 -14.09
CA GLU A 16 -4.03 -6.14 -12.79
C GLU A 16 -4.28 -5.13 -11.63
N PRO A 17 -4.92 -5.55 -10.53
CA PRO A 17 -5.13 -4.68 -9.37
C PRO A 17 -3.82 -4.26 -8.69
N PHE A 18 -2.79 -5.11 -8.78
CA PHE A 18 -1.46 -4.92 -8.24
C PHE A 18 -0.41 -5.26 -9.30
N GLU A 19 0.56 -4.37 -9.48
CA GLU A 19 1.74 -4.59 -10.34
C GLU A 19 3.00 -4.28 -9.54
N PHE A 20 3.76 -5.31 -9.20
CA PHE A 20 4.99 -5.16 -8.40
C PHE A 20 6.09 -4.52 -9.25
N VAL A 21 6.63 -3.40 -8.77
CA VAL A 21 7.74 -2.69 -9.41
C VAL A 21 9.07 -3.16 -8.83
N ASP A 22 9.15 -3.25 -7.50
CA ASP A 22 10.31 -3.70 -6.71
C ASP A 22 9.82 -4.29 -5.37
N ASP A 23 10.72 -4.83 -4.54
CA ASP A 23 10.40 -5.49 -3.25
C ASP A 23 9.57 -4.63 -2.28
N ASN A 24 9.72 -3.30 -2.34
CA ASN A 24 9.01 -2.36 -1.46
C ASN A 24 8.09 -1.42 -2.23
N THR A 25 7.88 -1.64 -3.54
CA THR A 25 7.11 -0.73 -4.38
C THR A 25 6.14 -1.49 -5.27
N VAL A 26 4.86 -1.15 -5.17
CA VAL A 26 3.78 -1.74 -5.96
C VAL A 26 2.94 -0.62 -6.58
N LEU A 27 2.49 -0.84 -7.81
CA LEU A 27 1.46 -0.06 -8.46
C LEU A 27 0.11 -0.69 -8.16
N VAL A 28 -0.79 0.10 -7.59
CA VAL A 28 -2.11 -0.35 -7.16
C VAL A 28 -3.18 0.45 -7.89
N ARG A 29 -4.26 -0.21 -8.28
CA ARG A 29 -5.45 0.49 -8.76
C ARG A 29 -6.13 1.27 -7.63
N GLY A 30 -6.62 2.47 -7.93
CA GLY A 30 -7.26 3.31 -6.93
C GLY A 30 -8.56 2.74 -6.35
N GLU A 31 -9.21 1.80 -7.05
CA GLU A 31 -10.43 1.11 -6.62
C GLU A 31 -10.20 -0.10 -5.70
N VAL A 32 -8.95 -0.50 -5.49
CA VAL A 32 -8.59 -1.62 -4.60
C VAL A 32 -8.88 -1.25 -3.15
N ASN A 33 -9.38 -2.21 -2.37
CA ASN A 33 -9.67 -2.00 -0.96
C ASN A 33 -8.40 -1.89 -0.14
N ILE A 34 -8.44 -1.10 0.93
CA ILE A 34 -7.28 -0.87 1.79
C ILE A 34 -6.86 -2.16 2.48
N ASP A 35 -7.81 -3.01 2.90
CA ASP A 35 -7.53 -4.32 3.48
C ASP A 35 -6.65 -5.16 2.53
N GLU A 36 -6.95 -5.17 1.22
CA GLU A 36 -6.16 -5.90 0.22
C GLU A 36 -4.76 -5.29 0.05
N VAL A 37 -4.64 -3.96 0.09
CA VAL A 37 -3.33 -3.29 0.04
C VAL A 37 -2.50 -3.65 1.28
N ASN A 38 -3.11 -3.66 2.45
CA ASN A 38 -2.48 -4.04 3.72
C ASN A 38 -1.99 -5.49 3.67
N GLU A 39 -2.82 -6.43 3.20
CA GLU A 39 -2.45 -7.84 3.05
C GLU A 39 -1.31 -8.06 2.05
N VAL A 40 -1.30 -7.33 0.93
CA VAL A 40 -0.28 -7.51 -0.13
C VAL A 40 1.07 -6.90 0.24
N LEU A 41 1.06 -5.73 0.89
CA LEU A 41 2.28 -5.00 1.25
C LEU A 41 2.77 -5.29 2.67
N GLU A 42 2.04 -6.09 3.44
CA GLU A 42 2.30 -6.35 4.85
C GLU A 42 2.41 -5.04 5.65
N ILE A 43 1.47 -4.13 5.40
CA ILE A 43 1.37 -2.82 6.06
C ILE A 43 0.03 -2.65 6.79
N GLU A 44 -0.05 -1.62 7.63
CA GLU A 44 -1.25 -1.26 8.38
C GLU A 44 -1.69 0.18 8.06
N LEU A 45 -2.23 0.40 6.87
CA LEU A 45 -2.95 1.64 6.58
C LEU A 45 -4.27 1.65 7.36
N PRO A 46 -4.72 2.82 7.84
CA PRO A 46 -5.96 2.92 8.59
C PRO A 46 -7.12 2.52 7.68
N GLU A 47 -8.10 1.85 8.29
CA GLU A 47 -9.34 1.41 7.64
C GLU A 47 -10.50 2.14 8.34
N GLY A 48 -11.49 2.62 7.58
CA GLY A 48 -12.56 3.43 8.15
C GLY A 48 -13.86 3.38 7.35
N GLN A 49 -14.97 3.69 8.01
CA GLN A 49 -16.29 3.78 7.34
C GLN A 49 -16.36 4.92 6.30
N GLU A 50 -15.41 5.86 6.35
CA GLU A 50 -15.37 7.02 5.46
C GLU A 50 -14.62 6.73 4.15
N PHE A 51 -13.79 5.68 4.12
CA PHE A 51 -12.97 5.31 2.97
C PHE A 51 -12.69 3.80 3.00
N GLU A 52 -13.03 3.12 1.92
CA GLU A 52 -12.83 1.66 1.78
C GLU A 52 -11.68 1.34 0.81
N THR A 53 -11.36 2.27 -0.08
CA THR A 53 -10.41 2.07 -1.18
C THR A 53 -9.19 2.97 -1.04
N LEU A 54 -8.09 2.59 -1.71
CA LEU A 54 -6.86 3.39 -1.75
C LEU A 54 -7.14 4.82 -2.22
N ALA A 55 -7.95 5.01 -3.26
CA ALA A 55 -8.33 6.34 -3.73
C ALA A 55 -9.11 7.12 -2.65
N GLY A 56 -10.03 6.47 -1.95
CA GLY A 56 -10.79 7.06 -0.85
C GLY A 56 -9.88 7.52 0.29
N PHE A 57 -8.91 6.68 0.67
CA PHE A 57 -7.91 7.00 1.69
C PHE A 57 -7.08 8.24 1.30
N VAL A 58 -6.55 8.25 0.07
CA VAL A 58 -5.77 9.39 -0.45
C VAL A 58 -6.59 10.68 -0.41
N PHE A 59 -7.85 10.66 -0.86
CA PHE A 59 -8.71 11.86 -0.82
C PHE A 59 -9.03 12.31 0.60
N ASN A 60 -9.27 11.36 1.52
CA ASN A 60 -9.52 11.67 2.92
C ASN A 60 -8.30 12.36 3.55
N MET A 61 -7.11 11.81 3.30
CA MET A 61 -5.87 12.35 3.85
C MET A 61 -5.50 13.70 3.24
N ALA A 62 -5.69 13.87 1.93
CA ALA A 62 -5.45 15.14 1.25
C ALA A 62 -6.49 16.22 1.61
N GLY A 63 -7.73 15.83 1.95
CA GLY A 63 -8.85 16.74 2.21
C GLY A 63 -9.31 17.54 0.98
N ARG A 64 -8.81 17.19 -0.22
CA ARG A 64 -9.09 17.82 -1.51
C ARG A 64 -8.90 16.83 -2.65
N LEU A 65 -9.27 17.23 -3.87
CA LEU A 65 -8.88 16.49 -5.07
C LEU A 65 -7.36 16.56 -5.24
N VAL A 66 -6.75 15.41 -5.53
CA VAL A 66 -5.33 15.25 -5.82
C VAL A 66 -5.09 15.26 -7.32
N GLU A 67 -3.89 15.66 -7.71
CA GLU A 67 -3.44 15.69 -9.10
C GLU A 67 -2.44 14.56 -9.39
N GLU A 68 -2.30 14.22 -10.66
CA GLU A 68 -1.26 13.29 -11.12
C GLU A 68 0.14 13.80 -10.74
N GLY A 69 0.97 12.91 -10.20
CA GLY A 69 2.30 13.20 -9.72
C GLY A 69 2.37 13.74 -8.30
N GLU A 70 1.24 13.98 -7.62
CA GLU A 70 1.26 14.28 -6.18
C GLU A 70 1.66 13.04 -5.36
N GLU A 71 2.33 13.28 -4.23
CA GLU A 71 2.80 12.25 -3.32
C GLU A 71 2.31 12.57 -1.91
N ILE A 72 1.86 11.53 -1.21
CA ILE A 72 1.41 11.65 0.16
C ILE A 72 2.06 10.55 1.00
N GLU A 73 2.54 10.91 2.18
CA GLU A 73 3.26 10.02 3.08
C GLU A 73 2.44 9.81 4.35
N TYR A 74 2.33 8.56 4.78
CA TYR A 74 1.61 8.16 5.98
C TYR A 74 2.38 7.05 6.70
N GLU A 75 2.82 7.31 7.93
CA GLU A 75 3.50 6.33 8.81
C GLU A 75 4.65 5.54 8.15
N GLY A 76 5.39 6.15 7.21
CA GLY A 76 6.47 5.46 6.49
C GLY A 76 6.05 4.77 5.19
N VAL A 77 4.78 4.90 4.79
CA VAL A 77 4.25 4.48 3.49
C VAL A 77 4.07 5.71 2.61
N LYS A 78 4.68 5.69 1.42
CA LYS A 78 4.55 6.75 0.41
C LYS A 78 3.58 6.32 -0.68
N ILE A 79 2.60 7.16 -0.96
CA ILE A 79 1.59 6.93 -1.99
C ILE A 79 1.71 8.06 -3.01
N ARG A 80 2.19 7.73 -4.20
CA ARG A 80 2.32 8.64 -5.33
C ARG A 80 1.22 8.38 -6.35
N ILE A 81 0.52 9.43 -6.76
CA ILE A 81 -0.55 9.33 -7.74
C ILE A 81 0.06 9.26 -9.13
N GLU A 82 -0.12 8.13 -9.81
CA GLU A 82 0.49 7.90 -11.12
C GLU A 82 -0.49 8.21 -12.26
N GLU A 83 -1.78 8.00 -12.04
CA GLU A 83 -2.80 8.30 -13.06
C GLU A 83 -4.12 8.75 -12.41
N VAL A 84 -4.67 9.86 -12.91
CA VAL A 84 -5.98 10.39 -12.52
C VAL A 84 -6.87 10.56 -13.74
N ASP A 85 -8.07 9.96 -13.72
CA ASP A 85 -9.11 10.24 -14.70
C ASP A 85 -10.17 11.17 -14.07
N ASN A 86 -10.21 12.42 -14.54
CA ASN A 86 -11.08 13.49 -14.05
C ASN A 86 -10.94 13.78 -12.55
N THR A 87 -11.61 12.99 -11.71
CA THR A 87 -11.62 13.10 -10.25
C THR A 87 -11.43 11.74 -9.59
N ARG A 88 -11.02 10.72 -10.34
CA ARG A 88 -10.81 9.36 -9.85
C ARG A 88 -9.34 9.00 -10.02
N ILE A 89 -8.72 8.57 -8.93
CA ILE A 89 -7.38 7.99 -8.99
C ILE A 89 -7.52 6.63 -9.67
N MET A 90 -6.88 6.47 -10.82
CA MET A 90 -6.88 5.22 -11.58
C MET A 90 -5.77 4.31 -11.05
N ARG A 91 -4.58 4.87 -10.86
CA ARG A 91 -3.41 4.16 -10.33
C ARG A 91 -2.61 5.03 -9.36
N ALA A 92 -2.11 4.38 -8.32
CA ALA A 92 -1.18 4.97 -7.38
C ALA A 92 -0.01 3.99 -7.14
N ARG A 93 1.19 4.54 -7.05
CA ARG A 93 2.38 3.82 -6.61
C ARG A 93 2.48 3.91 -5.10
N VAL A 94 2.49 2.75 -4.44
CA VAL A 94 2.71 2.65 -3.01
C VAL A 94 4.13 2.14 -2.78
N THR A 95 4.90 2.86 -1.97
CA THR A 95 6.28 2.54 -1.61
C THR A 95 6.39 2.49 -0.09
N VAL A 96 6.73 1.31 0.43
CA VAL A 96 7.07 1.14 1.85
C VAL A 96 8.50 1.62 2.06
N THR A 97 8.70 2.60 2.95
CA THR A 97 10.03 3.13 3.24
C THR A 97 10.64 2.44 4.45
N ASP A 98 11.96 2.51 4.61
CA ASP A 98 12.65 1.99 5.81
C ASP A 98 12.04 2.50 7.12
N ALA A 99 11.49 3.73 7.12
CA ALA A 99 10.86 4.32 8.28
C ALA A 99 9.64 3.52 8.80
N TYR A 100 8.97 2.76 7.93
CA TYR A 100 7.89 1.85 8.32
C TYR A 100 8.44 0.70 9.20
N PHE A 101 9.54 0.08 8.78
CA PHE A 101 10.18 -1.01 9.52
C PHE A 101 10.92 -0.54 10.77
N GLU A 102 11.38 0.70 10.80
CA GLU A 102 12.01 1.30 11.98
C GLU A 102 11.00 1.66 13.08
N GLY A 103 9.71 1.78 12.74
CA GLY A 103 8.62 2.11 13.67
C GLY A 103 8.14 0.94 14.55
N ASP A 104 8.27 -0.30 14.07
CA ASP A 104 7.80 -1.51 14.75
C ASP A 104 8.90 -2.22 15.57
N GLY A 105 9.82 -1.42 16.14
CA GLY A 105 10.91 -1.90 17.00
C GLY A 105 10.53 -2.15 18.47
N GLU A 106 9.24 -2.28 18.80
CA GLU A 106 8.76 -2.51 20.18
C GLU A 106 8.05 -3.87 20.36
N GLU A 107 8.59 -4.95 19.79
CA GLU A 107 8.48 -6.26 20.45
C GLU A 107 9.55 -6.39 21.54
N SER A 108 9.31 -5.84 22.73
CA SER A 108 9.99 -6.36 23.93
C SER A 108 9.17 -7.52 24.47
N GLU A 109 9.63 -8.72 24.13
CA GLU A 109 9.42 -9.95 24.88
C GLU A 109 9.35 -9.69 26.39
N ALA A 110 8.22 -10.00 27.01
CA ALA A 110 8.14 -10.27 28.44
C ALA A 110 7.67 -11.73 28.60
N GLY A 111 8.65 -12.62 28.76
CA GLY A 111 8.46 -13.98 29.25
C GLY A 111 7.79 -13.99 30.64
N ALA A 112 7.52 -15.13 31.27
CA ALA A 112 7.97 -16.48 31.02
C ALA A 112 6.96 -17.42 31.69
N GLU A 113 7.01 -18.67 31.27
CA GLU A 113 6.53 -19.83 31.98
C GLU A 113 6.86 -19.75 33.48
N ALA A 114 5.86 -19.95 34.34
CA ALA A 114 6.08 -20.27 35.75
C ALA A 114 5.12 -21.39 36.15
N GLU A 115 5.63 -22.61 36.00
CA GLU A 115 5.18 -23.78 36.76
C GLU A 115 5.31 -23.50 38.27
N ASN A 116 4.20 -23.49 39.01
CA ASN A 116 4.14 -24.13 40.33
C ASN A 116 2.70 -24.52 40.73
#